data_AF-A0A6B2SV82-F1
#
_entry.id   AF-A0A6B2SV82-F1
#
_cell.length_a   1.000
_cell.length_b   1.000
_cell.length_c   1.000
_cell.angle_alpha   90.00
_cell.angle_beta   90.00
_cell.angle_gamma   90.00
#
_symmetry.space_group_name_H-M   'P 1'
#
loop_
_entity.id
_entity.type
_entity.pdbx_description
1 polymer ?
#
loop_
_entity_poly.entity_id
_entity_poly.type
_entity_poly.pdbx_seq_one_letter_code
_entity_poly.pdbx_strand_id
1 'polypeptide(L)'
;MAVGQLPVQVREFARYLSELLGRLDQSAGWCGVFWQRDPDGMRACLEGAEVPPWDVVQALLHDLAADRGVPEAEREADTARALHRASVAAYDARPGGRELLGDRLDMMLTEQRIALERQADLTRQLGTAADPADIDRINLDLAWVRDDHDRATARCAEIQERMDRLADAQRPSWVDLGTATPDDGPHVPRQDPAPPAEDLYGAEDLYGAAPQPQSQPRPHPEPHPEPVSDAVRELIKLRGEGRSGEAHGVLVEAAGWPAELLPAFAA
;
A
#
# COMPACT_ATOMS: atom_id res chain seq x y z
N MET A 1 36.24 -14.16 16.54
CA MET A 1 35.17 -13.25 16.10
C MET A 1 34.28 -14.05 15.17
N ALA A 2 33.13 -14.53 15.62
CA ALA A 2 32.20 -15.23 14.73
C ALA A 2 31.48 -14.16 13.91
N VAL A 3 31.67 -14.17 12.58
CA VAL A 3 30.79 -13.42 11.68
C VAL A 3 29.42 -14.08 11.81
N GLY A 4 28.49 -13.41 12.50
CA GLY A 4 27.15 -13.94 12.73
C GLY A 4 26.49 -14.18 11.38
N GLN A 5 26.18 -15.43 11.06
CA GLN A 5 25.46 -15.77 9.85
C GLN A 5 24.10 -15.06 9.90
N LEU A 6 23.75 -14.30 8.86
CA LEU A 6 22.48 -13.56 8.80
C LEU A 6 21.28 -14.48 9.10
N PRO A 7 20.14 -13.96 9.60
CA PRO A 7 18.91 -14.75 9.68
C PRO A 7 18.53 -15.31 8.30
N VAL A 8 17.89 -16.48 8.27
CA VAL A 8 17.49 -17.14 7.02
C VAL A 8 16.55 -16.25 6.22
N GLN A 9 15.56 -15.66 6.89
CA GLN A 9 14.53 -14.77 6.36
C GLN A 9 15.14 -13.52 5.70
N VAL A 10 16.22 -12.98 6.27
CA VAL A 10 16.93 -11.81 5.71
C VAL A 10 17.61 -12.18 4.39
N ARG A 11 18.26 -13.35 4.32
CA ARG A 11 18.84 -13.85 3.05
C ARG A 11 17.77 -14.19 2.01
N GLU A 12 16.65 -14.78 2.42
CA GLU A 12 15.55 -15.12 1.53
C GLU A 12 14.96 -13.87 0.88
N PHE A 13 14.74 -12.81 1.66
CA PHE A 13 14.27 -11.54 1.14
C PHE A 13 15.32 -10.81 0.28
N ALA A 14 16.61 -10.83 0.67
CA ALA A 14 17.67 -10.22 -0.13
C ALA A 14 17.85 -10.90 -1.51
N ARG A 15 17.75 -12.24 -1.56
CA ARG A 15 17.69 -13.01 -2.81
C ARG A 15 16.46 -12.63 -3.65
N TYR A 16 15.29 -12.62 -3.04
CA TYR A 16 14.04 -12.21 -3.70
C TYR A 16 14.13 -10.78 -4.28
N LEU A 17 14.69 -9.83 -3.52
CA LEU A 17 14.90 -8.46 -3.96
C LEU A 17 15.86 -8.40 -5.16
N SER A 18 16.91 -9.22 -5.16
CA SER A 18 17.84 -9.35 -6.30
C SER A 18 17.13 -9.90 -7.55
N GLU A 19 16.23 -10.87 -7.39
CA GLU A 19 15.40 -11.44 -8.46
C GLU A 19 14.31 -10.47 -8.96
N LEU A 20 13.83 -9.57 -8.10
CA LEU A 20 12.95 -8.45 -8.49
C LEU A 20 13.73 -7.41 -9.32
N LEU A 21 14.86 -6.91 -8.83
CA LEU A 21 15.69 -5.93 -9.56
C LEU A 21 16.22 -6.48 -10.89
N GLY A 22 16.45 -7.79 -11.00
CA GLY A 22 16.84 -8.45 -12.25
C GLY A 22 15.75 -8.43 -13.35
N ARG A 23 14.50 -8.06 -13.03
CA ARG A 23 13.38 -7.96 -13.98
C ARG A 23 13.06 -6.55 -14.47
N LEU A 24 13.60 -5.52 -13.79
CA LEU A 24 13.35 -4.10 -14.00
C LEU A 24 14.45 -3.44 -14.86
N ASP A 25 14.12 -2.34 -15.54
CA ASP A 25 15.14 -1.44 -16.07
C ASP A 25 15.79 -0.62 -14.92
N GLN A 26 16.99 -1.02 -14.51
CA GLN A 26 17.75 -0.37 -13.44
C GLN A 26 18.31 1.02 -13.82
N SER A 27 18.11 1.48 -15.06
CA SER A 27 18.44 2.83 -15.53
C SER A 27 17.24 3.78 -15.59
N ALA A 28 16.02 3.27 -15.37
CA ALA A 28 14.76 4.00 -15.45
C ALA A 28 13.93 3.82 -14.17
N GLY A 29 12.76 4.47 -14.13
CA GLY A 29 11.82 4.38 -13.01
C GLY A 29 12.40 4.83 -11.67
N TRP A 30 11.78 4.37 -10.57
CA TRP A 30 12.30 4.57 -9.22
C TRP A 30 13.57 3.77 -8.96
N CYS A 31 13.74 2.61 -9.60
CA CYS A 31 14.93 1.77 -9.51
C CYS A 31 16.20 2.55 -9.87
N GLY A 32 16.19 3.26 -11.02
CA GLY A 32 17.29 4.13 -11.44
C GLY A 32 17.51 5.32 -10.50
N VAL A 33 16.43 5.93 -9.99
CA VAL A 33 16.52 7.03 -9.00
C VAL A 33 17.18 6.56 -7.70
N PHE A 34 16.81 5.39 -7.17
CA PHE A 34 17.41 4.85 -5.95
C PHE A 34 18.89 4.49 -6.15
N TRP A 35 19.25 3.87 -7.28
CA TRP A 35 20.66 3.61 -7.61
C TRP A 35 21.49 4.87 -7.77
N GLN A 36 20.92 5.94 -8.34
CA GLN A 36 21.61 7.22 -8.48
C GLN A 36 21.76 7.97 -7.14
N ARG A 37 20.77 7.86 -6.25
CA ARG A 37 20.75 8.59 -4.96
C ARG A 37 21.53 7.87 -3.85
N ASP A 38 21.43 6.56 -3.74
CA ASP A 38 22.06 5.76 -2.69
C ASP A 38 22.51 4.36 -3.18
N PRO A 39 23.61 4.29 -3.97
CA PRO A 39 24.13 3.03 -4.47
C PRO A 39 24.74 2.14 -3.38
N ASP A 40 25.11 2.69 -2.23
CA ASP A 40 25.64 1.93 -1.09
C ASP A 40 24.50 1.27 -0.29
N GLY A 41 23.43 2.00 0.01
CA GLY A 41 22.23 1.46 0.64
C GLY A 41 21.53 0.41 -0.22
N MET A 42 21.44 0.62 -1.54
CA MET A 42 20.92 -0.40 -2.47
C MET A 42 21.75 -1.69 -2.44
N ARG A 43 23.09 -1.60 -2.43
CA ARG A 43 23.96 -2.78 -2.24
C ARG A 43 23.76 -3.44 -0.88
N ALA A 44 23.71 -2.67 0.20
CA ALA A 44 23.49 -3.21 1.55
C ALA A 44 22.16 -3.97 1.68
N CYS A 45 21.11 -3.54 0.96
CA CYS A 45 19.83 -4.24 0.90
C CYS A 45 19.92 -5.57 0.13
N LEU A 46 20.64 -5.60 -1.00
CA LEU A 46 20.83 -6.81 -1.81
C LEU A 46 21.77 -7.84 -1.16
N GLU A 47 22.71 -7.37 -0.34
CA GLU A 47 23.59 -8.21 0.47
C GLU A 47 22.91 -8.70 1.78
N GLY A 48 21.74 -8.16 2.13
CA GLY A 48 21.04 -8.43 3.38
C GLY A 48 21.73 -7.86 4.63
N ALA A 49 22.66 -6.92 4.45
CA ALA A 49 23.24 -6.13 5.54
C ALA A 49 22.21 -5.13 6.10
N GLU A 50 21.33 -4.64 5.23
CA GLU A 50 20.14 -3.87 5.56
C GLU A 50 18.87 -4.55 5.03
N VAL A 51 17.72 -4.15 5.59
CA VAL A 51 16.41 -4.48 5.02
C VAL A 51 15.76 -3.17 4.57
N PRO A 52 15.45 -3.00 3.27
CA PRO A 52 14.90 -1.76 2.75
C PRO A 52 13.56 -1.42 3.41
N PRO A 53 13.28 -0.13 3.62
CA PRO A 53 11.94 0.35 3.94
C PRO A 53 10.89 -0.10 2.93
N TRP A 54 9.65 -0.27 3.36
CA TRP A 54 8.56 -0.71 2.49
C TRP A 54 8.27 0.29 1.36
N ASP A 55 8.46 1.60 1.56
CA ASP A 55 8.25 2.61 0.50
C ASP A 55 9.19 2.42 -0.71
N VAL A 56 10.38 1.84 -0.47
CA VAL A 56 11.34 1.48 -1.53
C VAL A 56 10.85 0.26 -2.28
N VAL A 57 10.42 -0.79 -1.55
CA VAL A 57 9.87 -2.02 -2.14
C VAL A 57 8.60 -1.73 -2.95
N GLN A 58 7.73 -0.87 -2.44
CA GLN A 58 6.51 -0.43 -3.11
C GLN A 58 6.81 0.35 -4.39
N ALA A 59 7.79 1.24 -4.38
CA ALA A 59 8.21 1.97 -5.58
C ALA A 59 8.80 1.03 -6.66
N LEU A 60 9.59 0.03 -6.28
CA LEU A 60 10.08 -1.01 -7.21
C LEU A 60 8.94 -1.88 -7.78
N LEU A 61 7.86 -2.11 -7.01
CA LEU A 61 6.66 -2.78 -7.50
C LEU A 61 5.83 -1.89 -8.43
N HIS A 62 5.88 -0.55 -8.28
CA HIS A 62 5.31 0.38 -9.25
C HIS A 62 6.10 0.39 -10.57
N ASP A 63 7.42 0.31 -10.54
CA ASP A 63 8.23 0.11 -11.75
C ASP A 63 7.86 -1.23 -12.44
N LEU A 64 7.71 -2.31 -11.66
CA LEU A 64 7.25 -3.60 -12.20
C LEU A 64 5.86 -3.49 -12.84
N ALA A 65 4.95 -2.71 -12.25
CA ALA A 65 3.63 -2.46 -12.82
C ALA A 65 3.69 -1.68 -14.14
N ALA A 66 4.65 -0.77 -14.29
CA ALA A 66 4.90 -0.05 -15.55
C ALA A 66 5.49 -0.96 -16.64
N ASP A 67 6.45 -1.82 -16.28
CA ASP A 67 7.16 -2.71 -17.20
C ASP A 67 6.35 -3.96 -17.61
N ARG A 68 5.56 -4.54 -16.69
CA ARG A 68 4.89 -5.85 -16.82
C ARG A 68 3.37 -5.81 -16.64
N GLY A 69 2.83 -4.70 -16.17
CA GLY A 69 1.40 -4.51 -15.93
C GLY A 69 0.96 -4.80 -14.49
N VAL A 70 -0.08 -4.09 -14.06
CA VAL A 70 -0.63 -4.11 -12.68
C VAL A 70 -0.90 -5.53 -12.15
N PRO A 71 -1.52 -6.48 -12.88
CA PRO A 71 -1.85 -7.80 -12.33
C PRO A 71 -0.63 -8.69 -12.04
N GLU A 72 0.54 -8.42 -12.65
CA GLU A 72 1.80 -9.08 -12.26
C GLU A 72 2.32 -8.46 -10.96
N ALA A 73 2.38 -7.13 -10.90
CA ALA A 73 2.85 -6.40 -9.72
C ALA A 73 2.01 -6.65 -8.45
N GLU A 74 0.68 -6.83 -8.56
CA GLU A 74 -0.17 -7.16 -7.40
C GLU A 74 0.18 -8.53 -6.79
N ARG A 75 0.37 -9.56 -7.63
CA ARG A 75 0.77 -10.91 -7.17
C ARG A 75 2.19 -10.92 -6.59
N GLU A 76 3.07 -10.11 -7.17
CA GLU A 76 4.42 -9.89 -6.66
C GLU A 76 4.39 -9.15 -5.32
N ALA A 77 3.49 -8.16 -5.15
CA ALA A 77 3.38 -7.36 -3.94
C ALA A 77 3.00 -8.20 -2.70
N ASP A 78 2.08 -9.16 -2.82
CA ASP A 78 1.73 -10.07 -1.72
C ASP A 78 2.96 -10.90 -1.27
N THR A 79 3.71 -11.41 -2.26
CA THR A 79 4.94 -12.18 -2.02
C THR A 79 6.02 -11.30 -1.36
N ALA A 80 6.23 -10.09 -1.87
CA ALA A 80 7.12 -9.09 -1.29
C ALA A 80 6.75 -8.78 0.16
N ARG A 81 5.46 -8.56 0.44
CA ARG A 81 4.93 -8.18 1.77
C ARG A 81 5.17 -9.29 2.79
N ALA A 82 4.99 -10.55 2.40
CA ALA A 82 5.24 -11.71 3.27
C ALA A 82 6.73 -11.86 3.61
N LEU A 83 7.61 -11.84 2.60
CA LEU A 83 9.05 -11.99 2.78
C LEU A 83 9.67 -10.80 3.51
N HIS A 84 9.24 -9.57 3.21
CA HIS A 84 9.68 -8.34 3.90
C HIS A 84 9.36 -8.39 5.38
N ARG A 85 8.11 -8.72 5.76
CA ARG A 85 7.70 -8.85 7.17
C ARG A 85 8.53 -9.89 7.93
N ALA A 86 8.78 -11.06 7.33
CA ALA A 86 9.60 -12.11 7.93
C ALA A 86 11.07 -11.68 8.09
N SER A 87 11.62 -11.00 7.08
CA SER A 87 12.97 -10.44 7.09
C SER A 87 13.14 -9.38 8.17
N VAL A 88 12.25 -8.38 8.20
CA VAL A 88 12.23 -7.31 9.21
C VAL A 88 12.14 -7.86 10.63
N ALA A 89 11.20 -8.77 10.90
CA ALA A 89 11.06 -9.36 12.23
C ALA A 89 12.33 -10.11 12.68
N ALA A 90 12.97 -10.85 11.77
CA ALA A 90 14.22 -11.56 12.06
C ALA A 90 15.44 -10.62 12.18
N TYR A 91 15.44 -9.48 11.48
CA TYR A 91 16.47 -8.46 11.54
C TYR A 91 16.41 -7.67 12.85
N ASP A 92 15.21 -7.29 13.28
CA ASP A 92 14.94 -6.46 14.46
C ASP A 92 15.09 -7.26 15.77
N ALA A 93 14.88 -8.59 15.73
CA ALA A 93 15.09 -9.49 16.87
C ALA A 93 16.58 -9.78 17.18
N ARG A 94 17.54 -9.22 16.44
CA ARG A 94 18.98 -9.38 16.70
C ARG A 94 19.41 -8.52 17.90
N PRO A 95 20.51 -8.88 18.61
CA PRO A 95 21.07 -8.03 19.67
C PRO A 95 21.35 -6.61 19.17
N GLY A 96 20.90 -5.60 19.92
CA GLY A 96 21.00 -4.18 19.53
C GLY A 96 19.90 -3.69 18.58
N GLY A 97 18.94 -4.54 18.17
CA GLY A 97 17.91 -4.18 17.22
C GLY A 97 16.94 -3.09 17.71
N ARG A 98 16.64 -3.05 19.01
CA ARG A 98 15.75 -2.03 19.59
C ARG A 98 16.42 -0.65 19.63
N GLU A 99 17.70 -0.60 19.95
CA GLU A 99 18.53 0.60 19.94
C GLU A 99 18.67 1.12 18.51
N LEU A 100 19.03 0.24 17.56
CA LEU A 100 19.17 0.56 16.14
C LEU A 100 17.88 1.12 15.51
N LEU A 101 16.70 0.62 15.91
CA LEU A 101 15.42 1.19 15.50
C LEU A 101 15.20 2.60 16.08
N GLY A 102 15.64 2.85 17.32
CA GLY A 102 15.59 4.18 17.93
C GLY A 102 16.47 5.19 17.19
N ASP A 103 17.74 4.84 16.95
CA ASP A 103 18.69 5.69 16.21
C ASP A 103 18.15 6.05 14.81
N ARG A 104 17.51 5.08 14.14
CA ARG A 104 16.87 5.28 12.82
C ARG A 104 15.63 6.15 12.89
N LEU A 105 14.83 6.06 13.94
CA LEU A 105 13.66 6.92 14.14
C LEU A 105 14.10 8.38 14.35
N ASP A 106 15.10 8.63 15.20
CA ASP A 106 15.62 9.98 15.47
C ASP A 106 16.23 10.62 14.20
N MET A 107 16.91 9.81 13.38
CA MET A 107 17.38 10.22 12.05
C MET A 107 16.21 10.57 11.12
N MET A 108 15.21 9.70 10.97
CA MET A 108 14.07 9.95 10.06
C MET A 108 13.18 11.11 10.51
N LEU A 109 13.00 11.33 11.82
CA LEU A 109 12.32 12.52 12.36
C LEU A 109 13.09 13.81 12.05
N THR A 110 14.43 13.74 12.03
CA THR A 110 15.29 14.87 11.64
C THR A 110 15.15 15.17 10.15
N GLU A 111 15.20 14.16 9.28
CA GLU A 111 14.99 14.30 7.84
C GLU A 111 13.57 14.82 7.51
N GLN A 112 12.54 14.29 8.17
CA GLN A 112 11.14 14.75 8.02
C GLN A 112 11.01 16.25 8.34
N ARG A 113 11.63 16.70 9.43
CA ARG A 113 11.66 18.14 9.79
C ARG A 113 12.40 18.97 8.75
N ILE A 114 13.58 18.52 8.30
CA ILE A 114 14.38 19.23 7.27
C ILE A 114 13.59 19.36 5.96
N ALA A 115 12.92 18.30 5.52
CA ALA A 115 12.08 18.33 4.32
C ALA A 115 10.89 19.31 4.48
N LEU A 116 10.22 19.31 5.64
CA LEU A 116 9.12 20.24 5.92
C LEU A 116 9.58 21.70 5.96
N GLU A 117 10.72 21.99 6.61
CA GLU A 117 11.33 23.32 6.63
C GLU A 117 11.72 23.78 5.21
N ARG A 118 12.33 22.89 4.42
CA ARG A 118 12.71 23.15 3.03
C ARG A 118 11.49 23.40 2.14
N GLN A 119 10.38 22.68 2.36
CA GLN A 119 9.13 22.89 1.64
C GLN A 119 8.56 24.28 1.93
N ALA A 120 8.60 24.73 3.19
CA ALA A 120 8.15 26.07 3.57
C ALA A 120 9.02 27.17 2.93
N ASP A 121 10.34 26.96 2.88
CA ASP A 121 11.27 27.87 2.19
C ASP A 121 10.98 28.01 0.69
N LEU A 122 10.84 26.88 -0.01
CA LEU A 122 10.53 26.88 -1.44
C LEU A 122 9.15 27.48 -1.73
N THR A 123 8.16 27.23 -0.87
CA THR A 123 6.82 27.85 -0.98
C THR A 123 6.88 29.37 -0.82
N ARG A 124 7.72 29.87 0.10
CA ARG A 124 7.97 31.32 0.24
C ARG A 124 8.67 31.92 -0.97
N GLN A 125 9.67 31.23 -1.51
CA GLN A 125 10.37 31.66 -2.73
C GLN A 125 9.41 31.74 -3.92
N LEU A 126 8.58 30.71 -4.14
CA LEU A 126 7.57 30.66 -5.19
C LEU A 126 6.60 31.84 -5.13
N GLY A 127 6.16 32.23 -3.93
CA GLY A 127 5.29 33.39 -3.72
C GLY A 127 5.93 34.75 -4.04
N THR A 128 7.24 34.81 -4.28
CA THR A 128 7.99 36.01 -4.67
C THR A 128 8.65 35.92 -6.05
N ALA A 129 8.60 34.76 -6.69
CA ALA A 129 9.24 34.52 -7.98
C ALA A 129 8.47 35.23 -9.10
N ALA A 130 9.21 35.95 -9.96
CA ALA A 130 8.66 36.69 -11.10
C ALA A 130 9.11 36.16 -12.46
N ASP A 131 10.20 35.37 -12.50
CA ASP A 131 10.68 34.70 -13.70
C ASP A 131 10.03 33.31 -13.84
N PRO A 132 9.35 32.99 -14.95
CA PRO A 132 8.85 31.65 -15.23
C PRO A 132 9.90 30.53 -15.08
N ALA A 133 11.17 30.77 -15.44
CA ALA A 133 12.22 29.75 -15.32
C ALA A 133 12.54 29.41 -13.86
N ASP A 134 12.52 30.40 -12.96
CA ASP A 134 12.67 30.17 -11.52
C ASP A 134 11.42 29.51 -10.93
N ILE A 135 10.23 29.87 -11.39
CA ILE A 135 8.97 29.23 -10.99
C ILE A 135 9.00 27.72 -11.30
N ASP A 136 9.38 27.35 -12.53
CA ASP A 136 9.44 25.95 -12.95
C ASP A 136 10.50 25.16 -12.15
N ARG A 137 11.68 25.76 -11.92
CA ARG A 137 12.73 25.17 -11.08
C ARG A 137 12.27 24.96 -9.63
N ILE A 138 11.62 25.96 -9.03
CA ILE A 138 11.11 25.88 -7.65
C ILE A 138 9.97 24.85 -7.55
N ASN A 139 9.12 24.73 -8.56
CA ASN A 139 8.07 23.70 -8.61
C ASN A 139 8.65 22.28 -8.71
N LEU A 140 9.73 22.10 -9.47
CA LEU A 140 10.46 20.82 -9.52
C LEU A 140 11.11 20.49 -8.17
N ASP A 141 11.80 21.47 -7.55
CA ASP A 141 12.38 21.30 -6.21
C ASP A 141 11.30 20.96 -5.16
N LEU A 142 10.10 21.58 -5.25
CA LEU A 142 8.96 21.30 -4.38
C LEU A 142 8.42 19.87 -4.55
N ALA A 143 8.40 19.33 -5.77
CA ALA A 143 7.96 17.96 -6.02
C ALA A 143 8.90 16.95 -5.34
N TRP A 144 10.21 17.13 -5.47
CA TRP A 144 11.21 16.30 -4.81
C TRP A 144 11.15 16.37 -3.29
N VAL A 145 11.04 17.59 -2.73
CA VAL A 145 10.99 17.77 -1.27
C VAL A 145 9.71 17.21 -0.65
N ARG A 146 8.60 17.18 -1.41
CA ARG A 146 7.35 16.50 -1.01
C ARG A 146 7.52 14.98 -0.96
N ASP A 147 8.10 14.37 -2.01
CA ASP A 147 8.37 12.92 -2.02
C ASP A 147 9.32 12.53 -0.86
N ASP A 148 10.38 13.31 -0.62
CA ASP A 148 11.31 13.10 0.50
C ASP A 148 10.59 13.20 1.86
N HIS A 149 9.72 14.20 2.06
CA HIS A 149 8.92 14.33 3.27
C HIS A 149 7.96 13.16 3.48
N ASP A 150 7.27 12.73 2.42
CA ASP A 150 6.27 11.67 2.50
C ASP A 150 6.94 10.30 2.73
N ARG A 151 8.12 10.06 2.13
CA ARG A 151 8.96 8.89 2.43
C ARG A 151 9.50 8.90 3.85
N ALA A 152 10.00 10.05 4.34
CA ALA A 152 10.45 10.17 5.73
C ALA A 152 9.29 9.90 6.71
N THR A 153 8.10 10.42 6.41
CA THR A 153 6.87 10.19 7.18
C THR A 153 6.47 8.72 7.21
N ALA A 154 6.47 8.04 6.04
CA ALA A 154 6.18 6.61 5.94
C ALA A 154 7.19 5.76 6.72
N ARG A 155 8.47 6.13 6.69
CA ARG A 155 9.55 5.44 7.42
C ARG A 155 9.44 5.61 8.93
N CYS A 156 9.12 6.81 9.42
CA CYS A 156 8.82 7.03 10.84
C CYS A 156 7.68 6.12 11.32
N ALA A 157 6.60 6.01 10.54
CA ALA A 157 5.47 5.13 10.86
C ALA A 157 5.87 3.64 10.85
N GLU A 158 6.61 3.19 9.84
CA GLU A 158 7.11 1.80 9.78
C GLU A 158 8.03 1.46 10.96
N ILE A 159 8.97 2.34 11.30
CA ILE A 159 9.92 2.13 12.39
C ILE A 159 9.20 2.07 13.74
N GLN A 160 8.20 2.92 13.97
CA GLN A 160 7.37 2.84 15.18
C GLN A 160 6.59 1.52 15.25
N GLU A 161 5.94 1.09 14.16
CA GLU A 161 5.24 -0.20 14.10
C GLU A 161 6.19 -1.39 14.37
N ARG A 162 7.44 -1.30 13.89
CA ARG A 162 8.49 -2.29 14.15
C ARG A 162 8.92 -2.31 15.61
N MET A 163 9.09 -1.14 16.23
CA MET A 163 9.41 -1.01 17.66
C MET A 163 8.31 -1.58 18.55
N ASP A 164 7.04 -1.33 18.20
CA ASP A 164 5.88 -1.85 18.93
C ASP A 164 5.78 -3.37 18.80
N ARG A 165 5.89 -3.91 17.57
CA ARG A 165 5.95 -5.37 17.33
C ARG A 165 7.11 -6.05 18.06
N LEU A 166 8.29 -5.41 18.10
CA LEU A 166 9.46 -5.93 18.82
C LEU A 166 9.25 -5.91 20.34
N ALA A 167 8.61 -4.86 20.88
CA ALA A 167 8.28 -4.77 22.29
C ALA A 167 7.25 -5.83 22.69
N ASP A 168 6.20 -6.04 21.89
CA ASP A 168 5.20 -7.09 22.12
C ASP A 168 5.83 -8.49 22.07
N ALA A 169 6.70 -8.77 21.11
CA ALA A 169 7.43 -10.05 21.00
C ALA A 169 8.39 -10.30 22.19
N GLN A 170 8.82 -9.25 22.90
CA GLN A 170 9.66 -9.34 24.10
C GLN A 170 8.85 -9.38 25.40
N ARG A 171 7.53 -9.17 25.38
CA ARG A 171 6.71 -9.26 26.61
C ARG A 171 6.69 -10.70 27.14
N PRO A 172 6.97 -10.92 28.45
CA PRO A 172 6.86 -12.26 29.03
C PRO A 172 5.40 -12.72 29.01
N SER A 173 5.16 -13.99 28.66
CA SER A 173 3.82 -14.57 28.50
C SER A 173 2.95 -14.59 29.76
N TRP A 174 3.54 -14.36 30.95
CA TRP A 174 2.81 -14.22 32.21
C TRP A 174 2.37 -12.78 32.52
N VAL A 175 2.73 -11.80 31.68
CA VAL A 175 2.32 -10.38 31.81
C VAL A 175 1.04 -10.10 31.01
N ASP A 176 0.34 -11.15 30.57
CA ASP A 176 -1.06 -11.07 30.17
C ASP A 176 -1.95 -10.91 31.42
N LEU A 177 -1.76 -9.77 32.10
CA LEU A 177 -2.68 -9.24 33.10
C LEU A 177 -3.93 -8.82 32.36
N GLY A 178 -4.79 -9.81 32.13
CA GLY A 178 -5.84 -9.75 31.14
C GLY A 178 -6.61 -8.43 31.18
N THR A 179 -6.73 -7.82 30.01
CA THR A 179 -7.80 -6.87 29.73
C THR A 179 -9.11 -7.66 29.77
N ALA A 180 -9.58 -7.92 30.98
CA ALA A 180 -10.88 -8.47 31.25
C ALA A 180 -11.91 -7.48 30.72
N THR A 181 -12.46 -7.78 29.54
CA THR A 181 -13.75 -7.24 29.12
C THR A 181 -14.73 -7.55 30.24
N PRO A 182 -15.37 -6.55 30.86
CA PRO A 182 -16.34 -6.82 31.90
C PRO A 182 -17.54 -7.53 31.30
N ASP A 183 -17.98 -8.57 32.00
CA ASP A 183 -19.23 -9.32 31.79
C ASP A 183 -19.25 -10.32 30.61
N ASP A 184 -18.81 -11.54 30.89
CA ASP A 184 -19.76 -12.66 30.88
C ASP A 184 -19.33 -13.74 31.91
N GLY A 185 -20.29 -14.29 32.65
CA GLY A 185 -20.02 -15.19 33.78
C GLY A 185 -19.52 -16.59 33.38
N PRO A 186 -18.96 -17.38 34.32
CA PRO A 186 -18.44 -18.72 34.02
C PRO A 186 -19.57 -19.69 33.60
N HIS A 187 -19.74 -19.86 32.29
CA HIS A 187 -20.72 -20.79 31.73
C HIS A 187 -20.26 -22.24 31.94
N VAL A 188 -20.89 -22.93 32.90
CA VAL A 188 -20.65 -24.36 33.13
C VAL A 188 -21.21 -25.16 31.95
N PRO A 189 -20.43 -26.07 31.32
CA PRO A 189 -20.96 -26.95 30.28
C PRO A 189 -21.77 -28.08 30.91
N ARG A 190 -23.07 -28.16 30.59
CA ARG A 190 -23.89 -29.37 30.83
C ARG A 190 -23.84 -30.26 29.60
N GLN A 191 -23.54 -31.54 29.81
CA GLN A 191 -23.68 -32.59 28.79
C GLN A 191 -25.00 -33.36 28.97
N ASP A 192 -25.33 -34.14 27.93
CA ASP A 192 -26.29 -35.24 27.86
C ASP A 192 -27.80 -34.89 27.74
N PRO A 193 -28.64 -35.75 27.09
CA PRO A 193 -28.34 -36.60 25.91
C PRO A 193 -29.47 -36.59 24.83
N ALA A 194 -29.26 -37.30 23.71
CA ALA A 194 -30.30 -37.77 22.77
C ALA A 194 -30.68 -39.25 23.10
N PRO A 195 -31.67 -39.96 22.48
CA PRO A 195 -32.50 -39.72 21.28
C PRO A 195 -34.03 -39.81 21.67
N PRO A 196 -35.06 -40.28 20.90
CA PRO A 196 -35.18 -40.89 19.55
C PRO A 196 -36.22 -40.19 18.61
N ALA A 197 -37.08 -40.94 17.91
CA ALA A 197 -38.00 -40.52 16.84
C ALA A 197 -39.40 -41.18 16.99
N GLU A 198 -40.42 -40.68 16.27
CA GLU A 198 -41.26 -41.42 15.29
C GLU A 198 -42.52 -40.64 14.82
N ASP A 199 -42.91 -40.95 13.58
CA ASP A 199 -43.90 -40.39 12.62
C ASP A 199 -45.32 -39.97 13.09
N LEU A 200 -45.99 -39.09 12.30
CA LEU A 200 -47.20 -39.41 11.47
C LEU A 200 -48.01 -38.19 10.93
N TYR A 201 -48.34 -38.20 9.62
CA TYR A 201 -49.33 -37.38 8.84
C TYR A 201 -49.23 -35.82 8.89
N GLY A 202 -49.51 -35.05 7.82
CA GLY A 202 -49.90 -35.34 6.43
C GLY A 202 -50.48 -34.07 5.73
N ALA A 203 -50.65 -34.11 4.39
CA ALA A 203 -51.19 -33.05 3.49
C ALA A 203 -50.31 -31.79 3.27
N GLU A 204 -50.24 -31.12 2.11
CA GLU A 204 -50.43 -31.40 0.66
C GLU A 204 -50.19 -30.04 -0.08
N ASP A 205 -49.81 -30.11 -1.36
CA ASP A 205 -49.87 -29.03 -2.39
C ASP A 205 -49.23 -27.63 -2.21
N LEU A 206 -48.24 -27.33 -3.07
CA LEU A 206 -48.35 -26.37 -4.21
C LEU A 206 -46.95 -26.05 -4.81
N TYR A 207 -46.81 -26.18 -6.14
CA TYR A 207 -45.87 -25.54 -7.10
C TYR A 207 -44.47 -25.06 -6.61
N GLY A 208 -43.35 -25.35 -7.28
CA GLY A 208 -43.17 -25.75 -8.69
C GLY A 208 -41.95 -24.98 -9.25
N ALA A 209 -40.88 -25.69 -9.59
CA ALA A 209 -39.61 -25.06 -9.99
C ALA A 209 -39.70 -24.36 -11.36
N ALA A 210 -39.24 -23.11 -11.42
CA ALA A 210 -39.13 -22.34 -12.66
C ALA A 210 -37.65 -22.20 -13.09
N PRO A 211 -37.31 -22.34 -14.38
CA PRO A 211 -35.94 -22.18 -14.88
C PRO A 211 -35.54 -20.70 -14.96
N GLN A 212 -34.24 -20.42 -14.87
CA GLN A 212 -33.71 -19.06 -15.04
C GLN A 212 -33.84 -18.59 -16.50
N PRO A 213 -34.30 -17.34 -16.76
CA PRO A 213 -34.36 -16.80 -18.10
C PRO A 213 -32.97 -16.39 -18.60
N GLN A 214 -32.63 -16.83 -19.81
CA GLN A 214 -31.47 -16.34 -20.55
C GLN A 214 -31.73 -14.91 -21.02
N SER A 215 -30.85 -13.97 -20.67
CA SER A 215 -30.95 -12.57 -21.09
C SER A 215 -30.76 -12.43 -22.61
N GLN A 216 -31.82 -12.03 -23.32
CA GLN A 216 -31.72 -11.65 -24.73
C GLN A 216 -31.06 -10.26 -24.89
N PRO A 217 -30.29 -10.01 -25.97
CA PRO A 217 -29.75 -8.69 -26.25
C PRO A 217 -30.88 -7.68 -26.51
N ARG A 218 -30.89 -6.56 -25.79
CA ARG A 218 -31.73 -5.41 -26.14
C ARG A 218 -31.09 -4.65 -27.30
N PRO A 219 -31.86 -4.03 -28.21
CA PRO A 219 -31.30 -3.14 -29.21
C PRO A 219 -30.65 -1.93 -28.52
N HIS A 220 -29.42 -1.62 -28.91
CA HIS A 220 -28.69 -0.47 -28.38
C HIS A 220 -29.26 0.83 -28.96
N PRO A 221 -29.53 1.87 -28.14
CA PRO A 221 -29.61 3.23 -28.64
C PRO A 221 -28.21 3.69 -29.09
N GLU A 222 -28.11 4.43 -30.20
CA GLU A 222 -26.84 5.00 -30.64
C GLU A 222 -26.33 6.04 -29.63
N PRO A 223 -25.00 6.12 -29.39
CA PRO A 223 -24.45 7.07 -28.43
C PRO A 223 -24.51 8.51 -28.95
N HIS A 224 -25.24 9.37 -28.25
CA HIS A 224 -25.17 10.82 -28.45
C HIS A 224 -23.89 11.37 -27.77
N PRO A 225 -23.12 12.28 -28.40
CA PRO A 225 -21.82 12.75 -27.88
C PRO A 225 -21.91 13.84 -26.78
N GLU A 226 -23.08 14.44 -26.56
CA GLU A 226 -23.27 15.49 -25.55
C GLU A 226 -23.10 15.01 -24.09
N PRO A 227 -23.70 13.90 -23.62
CA PRO A 227 -23.53 13.44 -22.23
C PRO A 227 -22.06 13.19 -21.82
N VAL A 228 -21.22 12.74 -22.75
CA VAL A 228 -19.76 12.58 -22.50
C VAL A 228 -19.09 13.94 -22.30
N SER A 229 -19.43 14.91 -23.15
CA SER A 229 -18.86 16.26 -23.11
C SER A 229 -19.25 17.01 -21.83
N ASP A 230 -20.46 16.78 -21.32
CA ASP A 230 -20.93 17.38 -20.08
C ASP A 230 -20.29 16.71 -18.85
N ALA A 231 -20.18 15.38 -18.81
CA ALA A 231 -19.51 14.66 -17.72
C ALA A 231 -18.02 15.02 -17.59
N VAL A 232 -17.30 15.19 -18.72
CA VAL A 232 -15.91 15.68 -18.71
C VAL A 232 -15.82 17.12 -18.20
N ARG A 233 -16.76 18.00 -18.59
CA ARG A 233 -16.80 19.40 -18.10
C ARG A 233 -17.05 19.46 -16.59
N GLU A 234 -17.93 18.62 -16.07
CA GLU A 234 -18.20 18.50 -14.65
C GLU A 234 -17.00 17.94 -13.88
N LEU A 235 -16.30 16.93 -14.42
CA LEU A 235 -15.07 16.40 -13.84
C LEU A 235 -13.98 17.47 -13.69
N ILE A 236 -13.75 18.28 -14.74
CA ILE A 236 -12.78 19.38 -14.74
C ILE A 236 -13.14 20.41 -13.66
N LYS A 237 -14.43 20.79 -13.57
CA LYS A 237 -14.91 21.72 -12.54
C LYS A 237 -14.70 21.18 -11.13
N LEU A 238 -15.12 19.95 -10.85
CA LEU A 238 -15.01 19.34 -9.52
C LEU A 238 -13.55 19.17 -9.07
N ARG A 239 -12.63 18.84 -10.00
CA ARG A 239 -11.19 18.82 -9.71
C ARG A 239 -10.63 20.22 -9.45
N GLY A 240 -11.05 21.24 -10.21
CA GLY A 240 -10.68 22.63 -9.96
C GLY A 240 -11.19 23.19 -8.62
N GLU A 241 -12.32 22.68 -8.13
CA GLU A 241 -12.89 22.99 -6.81
C GLU A 241 -12.30 22.14 -5.67
N GLY A 242 -11.39 21.19 -5.95
CA GLY A 242 -10.81 20.28 -4.95
C GLY A 242 -11.76 19.18 -4.43
N ARG A 243 -12.90 18.97 -5.09
CA ARG A 243 -13.99 18.07 -4.66
C ARG A 243 -13.78 16.64 -5.15
N SER A 244 -12.63 16.05 -4.79
CA SER A 244 -12.16 14.76 -5.30
C SER A 244 -13.14 13.59 -5.09
N GLY A 245 -13.89 13.57 -3.99
CA GLY A 245 -14.89 12.52 -3.73
C GLY A 245 -16.08 12.54 -4.70
N GLU A 246 -16.51 13.72 -5.13
CA GLU A 246 -17.59 13.88 -6.12
C GLU A 246 -17.09 13.63 -7.54
N ALA A 247 -15.87 14.07 -7.85
CA ALA A 247 -15.20 13.72 -9.11
C ALA A 247 -15.00 12.19 -9.25
N HIS A 248 -14.77 11.47 -8.15
CA HIS A 248 -14.74 10.01 -8.14
C HIS A 248 -16.11 9.40 -8.45
N GLY A 249 -17.20 9.97 -7.92
CA GLY A 249 -18.57 9.54 -8.23
C GLY A 249 -18.88 9.59 -9.74
N VAL A 250 -18.52 10.69 -10.40
CA VAL A 250 -18.68 10.85 -11.87
C VAL A 250 -17.89 9.78 -12.65
N LEU A 251 -16.68 9.43 -12.20
CA LEU A 251 -15.88 8.38 -12.83
C LEU A 251 -16.46 6.97 -12.60
N VAL A 252 -17.05 6.70 -11.43
CA VAL A 252 -17.73 5.43 -11.14
C VAL A 252 -19.00 5.27 -11.98
N GLU A 253 -19.76 6.34 -12.21
CA GLU A 253 -20.90 6.34 -13.13
C GLU A 253 -20.46 6.11 -14.58
N ALA A 254 -19.42 6.84 -15.04
CA ALA A 254 -18.86 6.68 -16.37
C ALA A 254 -18.31 5.26 -16.63
N ALA A 255 -17.77 4.58 -15.61
CA ALA A 255 -17.31 3.19 -15.73
C ALA A 255 -18.43 2.18 -16.07
N GLY A 256 -19.71 2.56 -15.93
CA GLY A 256 -20.86 1.77 -16.37
C GLY A 256 -21.28 2.02 -17.84
N TRP A 257 -20.61 2.90 -18.57
CA TRP A 257 -20.97 3.31 -19.92
C TRP A 257 -20.34 2.40 -21.00
N PRO A 258 -20.82 2.44 -22.27
CA PRO A 258 -20.17 1.74 -23.38
C PRO A 258 -18.69 2.08 -23.50
N ALA A 259 -17.86 1.06 -23.74
CA ALA A 259 -16.40 1.18 -23.71
C ALA A 259 -15.82 2.19 -24.72
N GLU A 260 -16.55 2.46 -25.82
CA GLU A 260 -16.17 3.44 -26.84
C GLU A 260 -16.17 4.89 -26.31
N LEU A 261 -16.85 5.17 -25.20
CA LEU A 261 -16.99 6.52 -24.63
C LEU A 261 -15.94 6.83 -23.55
N LEU A 262 -15.30 5.81 -22.98
CA LEU A 262 -14.30 5.95 -21.92
C LEU A 262 -13.02 6.72 -22.32
N PRO A 263 -12.49 6.62 -23.55
CA PRO A 263 -11.28 7.36 -23.95
C PRO A 263 -11.38 8.89 -23.81
N ALA A 264 -12.60 9.45 -23.85
CA ALA A 264 -12.82 10.89 -23.69
C ALA A 264 -12.53 11.41 -22.27
N PHE A 265 -12.47 10.53 -21.26
CA PHE A 265 -12.09 10.88 -19.89
C PHE A 265 -10.58 10.81 -19.62
N ALA A 266 -9.78 10.44 -20.64
CA ALA A 266 -8.33 10.30 -20.57
C ALA A 266 -7.57 11.34 -21.42
N ALA A 267 -8.27 12.34 -21.96
CA ALA A 267 -7.76 13.43 -22.79
C ALA A 267 -7.72 14.76 -22.04
#